data_AF-A0A936HIJ7-F1
#
_entry.id   AF-A0A936HIJ7-F1
#
_cell.length_a   1.000
_cell.length_b   1.000
_cell.length_c   1.000
_cell.angle_alpha   90.00
_cell.angle_beta   90.00
_cell.angle_gamma   90.00
#
_symmetry.space_group_name_H-M   'P 1'
#
loop_
_entity.id
_entity.type
_entity.pdbx_description
1 polymer ?
#
loop_
_entity_poly.entity_id
_entity_poly.type
_entity_poly.pdbx_seq_one_letter_code
_entity_poly.pdbx_strand_id
1 'polypeptide(L)'
;MLAFILREPGHEKVFPHLGNGMASAVNIAEVGARLCDKGLSIAEARRTIERLYLEVVAFDVRLARISTAVRAATRTCGLSLGDRACLALSLDRRLPVLTADRAWKTVEIGVSIELIR
;
A
#
# COMPACT_ATOMS: atom_id res chain seq x y z
N MET A 1 -5.16 -2.13 0.69
CA MET A 1 -5.31 -2.75 2.02
C MET A 1 -6.63 -2.35 2.70
N LEU A 2 -6.86 -1.07 3.02
CA LEU A 2 -8.13 -0.62 3.65
C LEU A 2 -9.37 -1.02 2.86
N ALA A 3 -9.37 -0.83 1.54
CA ALA A 3 -10.48 -1.24 0.69
C ALA A 3 -10.85 -2.72 0.87
N PHE A 4 -9.87 -3.60 1.11
CA PHE A 4 -10.14 -5.00 1.41
C PHE A 4 -10.74 -5.21 2.80
N ILE A 5 -10.13 -4.62 3.83
CA ILE A 5 -10.57 -4.75 5.22
C ILE A 5 -12.00 -4.24 5.40
N LEU A 6 -12.33 -3.12 4.74
CA LEU A 6 -13.62 -2.46 4.83
C LEU A 6 -14.64 -2.97 3.80
N ARG A 7 -14.30 -4.01 3.02
CA ARG A 7 -15.14 -4.59 1.97
C ARG A 7 -15.68 -3.55 0.99
N GLU A 8 -14.83 -2.60 0.63
CA GLU A 8 -15.14 -1.59 -0.38
C GLU A 8 -15.24 -2.23 -1.78
N PRO A 9 -15.91 -1.58 -2.75
CA PRO A 9 -15.98 -2.08 -4.12
C PRO A 9 -14.61 -2.45 -4.69
N GLY A 10 -14.51 -3.63 -5.31
CA GLY A 10 -13.26 -4.14 -5.89
C GLY A 10 -12.35 -4.88 -4.90
N HIS A 11 -12.73 -5.00 -3.62
CA HIS A 11 -11.94 -5.76 -2.64
C HIS A 11 -11.68 -7.21 -3.06
N GLU A 12 -12.58 -7.82 -3.82
CA GLU A 12 -12.49 -9.19 -4.31
C GLU A 12 -11.23 -9.40 -5.14
N LYS A 13 -10.74 -8.37 -5.84
CA LYS A 13 -9.49 -8.43 -6.61
C LYS A 13 -8.24 -8.49 -5.73
N VAL A 14 -8.33 -8.09 -4.47
CA VAL A 14 -7.20 -8.16 -3.52
C VAL A 14 -7.10 -9.57 -2.91
N PHE A 15 -8.22 -10.28 -2.78
CA PHE A 15 -8.29 -11.58 -2.11
C PHE A 15 -7.29 -12.63 -2.63
N PRO A 16 -7.09 -12.82 -3.95
CA PRO A 16 -6.15 -13.81 -4.49
C PRO A 16 -4.68 -13.55 -4.13
N HIS A 17 -4.35 -12.33 -3.70
CA HIS A 17 -2.98 -11.91 -3.38
C HIS A 17 -2.68 -11.97 -1.88
N LEU A 18 -3.66 -12.29 -1.03
CA LEU A 18 -3.42 -12.50 0.39
C LEU A 18 -2.56 -13.75 0.61
N GLY A 19 -1.69 -13.74 1.62
CA GLY A 19 -0.73 -14.84 1.87
C GLY A 19 0.54 -14.79 1.03
N ASN A 20 0.49 -14.18 -0.17
CA ASN A 20 1.64 -14.06 -1.08
C ASN A 20 2.00 -12.60 -1.42
N GLY A 21 1.25 -11.64 -0.87
CA GLY A 21 1.44 -10.22 -1.09
C GLY A 21 2.42 -9.60 -0.10
N MET A 22 2.94 -8.42 -0.46
CA MET A 22 3.84 -7.64 0.37
C MET A 22 3.23 -6.28 0.71
N ALA A 23 3.60 -5.74 1.86
CA ALA A 23 3.30 -4.36 2.24
C ALA A 23 4.48 -3.72 2.96
N SER A 24 4.71 -2.42 2.70
CA SER A 24 5.69 -1.67 3.49
C SER A 24 5.17 -1.47 4.92
N ALA A 25 6.07 -1.51 5.90
CA ALA A 25 5.77 -1.17 7.29
C ALA A 25 5.13 0.22 7.44
N VAL A 26 5.43 1.16 6.54
CA VAL A 26 4.78 2.49 6.49
C VAL A 26 3.28 2.35 6.19
N ASN A 27 2.91 1.49 5.24
CA ASN A 27 1.50 1.24 4.93
C ASN A 27 0.79 0.51 6.08
N ILE A 28 1.48 -0.41 6.78
CA ILE A 28 0.93 -1.07 7.97
C ILE A 28 0.61 -0.05 9.06
N ALA A 29 1.52 0.89 9.32
CA ALA A 29 1.30 1.96 10.30
C ALA A 29 0.11 2.86 9.92
N GLU A 30 0.03 3.29 8.65
CA GLU A 30 -1.05 4.13 8.16
C GLU A 30 -2.41 3.42 8.26
N VAL A 31 -2.49 2.16 7.83
CA VAL A 31 -3.73 1.38 7.89
C VAL A 31 -4.14 1.14 9.35
N GLY A 32 -3.19 0.83 10.23
CA GLY A 32 -3.45 0.66 11.66
C GLY A 32 -4.06 1.92 12.27
N ALA A 33 -3.47 3.09 12.02
CA ALA A 33 -4.00 4.38 12.47
C ALA A 33 -5.43 4.62 11.95
N ARG A 34 -5.66 4.39 10.65
CA ARG A 34 -6.98 4.56 10.03
C ARG A 34 -8.05 3.63 10.59
N LEU A 35 -7.68 2.42 11.01
CA LEU A 35 -8.60 1.51 11.69
C LEU A 35 -8.92 1.99 13.10
N CYS A 36 -7.94 2.51 13.83
CA CYS A 36 -8.17 3.13 15.13
C CYS A 36 -9.05 4.38 15.04
N ASP A 37 -8.85 5.24 14.02
CA ASP A 37 -9.74 6.37 13.75
C ASP A 37 -11.18 5.94 13.49
N LYS A 38 -11.38 4.71 13.00
CA LYS A 38 -12.69 4.08 12.77
C LYS A 38 -13.24 3.35 14.00
N GLY A 39 -12.59 3.47 15.16
CA GLY A 39 -13.07 2.97 16.44
C GLY A 39 -12.50 1.62 16.89
N LEU A 40 -11.57 1.02 16.14
CA LEU A 40 -10.91 -0.22 16.59
C LEU A 40 -9.86 0.08 17.66
N SER A 41 -9.75 -0.79 18.67
CA SER A 41 -8.61 -0.78 19.56
C SER A 41 -7.31 -1.13 18.82
N ILE A 42 -6.16 -0.75 19.38
CA ILE A 42 -4.83 -1.11 18.83
C ILE A 42 -4.71 -2.62 18.62
N ALA A 43 -5.21 -3.43 19.57
CA ALA A 43 -5.17 -4.89 19.47
C ALA A 43 -6.07 -5.44 18.36
N GLU A 44 -7.22 -4.81 18.10
CA GLU A 44 -8.12 -5.19 16.99
C GLU A 44 -7.55 -4.77 15.65
N ALA A 45 -7.01 -3.55 15.53
CA ALA A 45 -6.35 -3.07 14.32
C ALA A 45 -5.17 -3.99 13.95
N ARG A 46 -4.31 -4.32 14.92
CA ARG A 46 -3.19 -5.25 14.73
C ARG A 46 -3.66 -6.62 14.26
N ARG A 47 -4.60 -7.26 14.97
CA ARG A 47 -5.14 -8.59 14.60
C ARG A 47 -5.79 -8.58 13.21
N THR A 48 -6.45 -7.49 12.84
CA THR A 48 -7.09 -7.33 11.53
C THR A 48 -6.04 -7.32 10.42
N ILE A 49 -4.93 -6.60 10.60
CA ILE A 49 -3.84 -6.54 9.62
C ILE A 49 -3.10 -7.89 9.54
N GLU A 50 -2.82 -8.53 10.68
CA GLU A 50 -2.13 -9.83 10.73
C GLU A 50 -2.87 -10.93 9.96
N ARG A 51 -4.21 -10.89 9.95
CA ARG A 51 -5.06 -11.83 9.20
C ARG A 51 -4.96 -11.69 7.67
N LEU A 52 -4.31 -10.65 7.16
CA LEU A 52 -4.06 -10.51 5.72
C LEU A 52 -2.88 -11.37 5.23
N TYR A 53 -2.07 -11.90 6.16
CA TYR A 53 -0.90 -12.72 5.87
C TYR A 53 0.03 -12.09 4.81
N LEU A 54 0.25 -10.78 4.90
CA LEU A 54 1.18 -10.07 4.03
C LEU A 54 2.59 -10.15 4.60
N GLU A 55 3.59 -10.31 3.74
CA GLU A 55 4.97 -10.05 4.12
C GLU A 55 5.12 -8.55 4.40
N VAL A 56 5.50 -8.21 5.64
CA VAL A 56 5.77 -6.82 6.02
C VAL A 56 7.24 -6.51 5.77
N VAL A 57 7.50 -5.60 4.84
CA VAL A 57 8.85 -5.18 4.46
C VAL A 57 9.23 -3.90 5.21
N ALA A 58 10.39 -3.91 5.86
CA ALA A 58 10.92 -2.75 6.55
C ALA A 58 11.24 -1.60 5.58
N PHE A 59 10.90 -0.37 5.95
CA PHE A 59 11.21 0.81 5.16
C PHE A 59 12.63 1.31 5.47
N ASP A 60 13.60 0.70 4.80
CA ASP A 60 15.02 0.99 4.97
C ASP A 60 15.50 2.19 4.13
N VAL A 61 16.80 2.52 4.23
CA VAL A 61 17.43 3.62 3.48
C VAL A 61 17.33 3.41 1.96
N ARG A 62 17.32 2.16 1.48
CA ARG A 62 17.17 1.86 0.05
C ARG A 62 15.77 2.25 -0.43
N LEU A 63 14.73 1.80 0.27
CA LEU A 63 13.35 2.18 -0.04
C LEU A 63 13.11 3.68 0.15
N ALA A 64 13.77 4.32 1.12
CA ALA A 64 13.71 5.78 1.30
C ALA A 64 14.27 6.53 0.08
N ARG A 65 15.40 6.09 -0.49
CA ARG A 65 15.97 6.69 -1.71
C ARG A 65 15.05 6.53 -2.91
N ILE A 66 14.50 5.34 -3.12
CA ILE A 66 13.54 5.09 -4.21
C ILE A 66 12.28 5.96 -4.01
N SER A 67 11.74 6.04 -2.79
CA SER A 67 10.57 6.86 -2.46
C SER A 67 10.80 8.36 -2.77
N THR A 68 12.01 8.87 -2.51
CA THR A 68 12.40 10.24 -2.89
C THR A 68 12.38 10.43 -4.41
N ALA A 69 12.90 9.48 -5.18
CA ALA A 69 12.83 9.55 -6.64
C ALA A 69 11.39 9.48 -7.16
N VAL A 70 10.55 8.61 -6.58
CA VAL A 70 9.11 8.54 -6.90
C VAL A 70 8.44 9.89 -6.65
N ARG A 71 8.77 10.61 -5.56
CA ARG A 71 8.17 11.92 -5.27
C ARG A 71 8.38 12.93 -6.40
N ALA A 72 9.57 12.93 -7.03
CA ALA A 72 9.85 13.82 -8.14
C ALA A 72 8.94 13.51 -9.35
N ALA A 73 8.78 12.22 -9.66
CA ALA A 73 7.93 11.75 -10.77
C ALA A 73 6.43 11.92 -10.51
N THR A 74 5.97 11.85 -9.25
CA THR A 74 4.54 11.88 -8.89
C THR A 74 4.12 13.18 -8.20
N ARG A 75 4.87 14.28 -8.40
CA ARG A 75 4.64 15.54 -7.67
C ARG A 75 3.23 16.08 -7.86
N THR A 76 2.71 15.99 -9.09
CA THR A 76 1.37 16.46 -9.48
C THR A 76 0.23 15.54 -9.02
N CYS A 77 0.51 14.28 -8.68
CA CYS A 77 -0.48 13.30 -8.25
C CYS A 77 -0.88 13.41 -6.77
N GLY A 78 -0.23 14.28 -5.98
CA GLY A 78 -0.59 14.49 -4.57
C GLY A 78 -0.30 13.31 -3.63
N LEU A 79 0.51 12.33 -4.07
CA LEU A 79 0.75 11.10 -3.31
C LEU A 79 1.34 11.35 -1.92
N SER A 80 0.82 10.64 -0.91
CA SER A 80 1.30 10.62 0.47
C SER A 80 2.66 9.92 0.60
N LEU A 81 3.25 9.93 1.81
CA LEU A 81 4.44 9.12 2.07
C LEU A 81 4.13 7.62 1.99
N GLY A 82 2.97 7.18 2.50
CA GLY A 82 2.55 5.78 2.44
C GLY A 82 2.41 5.29 1.00
N ASP A 83 1.83 6.11 0.13
CA ASP A 83 1.69 5.82 -1.30
C ASP A 83 3.06 5.62 -1.96
N ARG A 84 3.99 6.54 -1.71
CA ARG A 84 5.33 6.46 -2.27
C ARG A 84 6.15 5.32 -1.66
N ALA A 85 5.91 4.94 -0.41
CA ALA A 85 6.55 3.78 0.19
C ALA A 85 6.08 2.48 -0.45
N CYS A 86 4.80 2.38 -0.79
CA CYS A 86 4.23 1.24 -1.52
C CYS A 86 4.80 1.15 -2.95
N LEU A 87 4.84 2.27 -3.68
CA LEU A 87 5.45 2.34 -5.01
C LEU A 87 6.95 2.02 -4.98
N ALA A 88 7.68 2.52 -3.98
CA ALA A 88 9.10 2.23 -3.82
C ALA A 88 9.35 0.74 -3.61
N LEU A 89 8.51 0.06 -2.81
CA LEU A 89 8.60 -1.39 -2.62
C LEU A 89 8.32 -2.15 -3.92
N SER A 90 7.28 -1.75 -4.65
CA SER A 90 6.93 -2.32 -5.96
C SER A 90 8.09 -2.20 -6.95
N LEU A 91 8.78 -1.04 -7.00
CA LEU A 91 9.95 -0.82 -7.84
C LEU A 91 11.15 -1.68 -7.42
N ASP A 92 11.45 -1.77 -6.12
CA ASP A 92 12.55 -2.57 -5.59
C ASP A 92 12.37 -4.07 -5.90
N ARG A 93 11.13 -4.57 -5.76
CA ARG A 93 10.78 -5.97 -5.99
C ARG A 93 10.42 -6.30 -7.45
N ARG A 94 10.21 -5.28 -8.30
CA ARG A 94 9.73 -5.41 -9.67
C ARG A 94 8.40 -6.17 -9.76
N LEU A 95 7.50 -5.89 -8.82
CA LEU A 95 6.18 -6.52 -8.73
C LEU A 95 5.07 -5.49 -9.00
N PRO A 96 3.90 -5.91 -9.51
CA PRO A 96 2.76 -5.02 -9.67
C PRO A 96 2.26 -4.48 -8.32
N VAL A 97 1.58 -3.33 -8.35
CA VAL A 97 0.92 -2.76 -7.18
C VAL A 97 -0.60 -2.66 -7.39
N LEU A 98 -1.36 -3.06 -6.37
CA LEU A 98 -2.81 -2.93 -6.33
C LEU A 98 -3.21 -1.66 -5.61
N THR A 99 -4.07 -0.84 -6.22
CA THR A 99 -4.59 0.38 -5.59
C THR A 99 -6.07 0.62 -5.91
N ALA A 100 -6.74 1.31 -4.99
CA ALA A 100 -8.09 1.83 -5.20
C ALA A 100 -8.09 3.31 -5.61
N ASP A 101 -6.90 3.94 -5.65
CA ASP A 101 -6.73 5.35 -5.98
C ASP A 101 -6.47 5.52 -7.48
N ARG A 102 -7.43 6.16 -8.16
CA ARG A 102 -7.34 6.42 -9.60
C ARG A 102 -6.28 7.45 -9.97
N ALA A 103 -5.83 8.28 -9.04
CA ALA A 103 -4.74 9.24 -9.26
C ALA A 103 -3.43 8.54 -9.64
N TRP A 104 -3.29 7.26 -9.30
CA TRP A 104 -2.11 6.47 -9.63
C TRP A 104 -2.07 6.01 -11.09
N LYS A 105 -3.19 6.07 -11.82
CA LYS A 105 -3.25 5.62 -13.22
C LYS A 105 -2.32 6.41 -14.15
N THR A 106 -2.02 7.66 -13.80
CA THR A 106 -1.12 8.53 -14.57
C THR A 106 0.33 8.47 -14.10
N VAL A 107 0.65 7.59 -13.15
CA VAL A 107 2.01 7.47 -12.60
C VAL A 107 2.84 6.54 -13.49
N GLU A 108 3.80 7.14 -14.18
CA GLU A 108 4.73 6.42 -15.08
C GLU A 108 6.10 6.27 -14.42
N ILE A 109 6.27 5.21 -13.64
CA ILE A 109 7.53 4.94 -12.90
C ILE A 109 8.15 3.58 -13.21
N GLY A 110 7.63 2.83 -14.18
CA GLY A 110 8.21 1.56 -14.62
C GLY A 110 7.73 0.31 -13.86
N VAL A 111 6.60 0.39 -13.15
CA VAL A 111 5.89 -0.77 -12.57
C VAL A 111 4.44 -0.78 -13.01
N SER A 112 3.83 -1.97 -13.07
CA SER A 112 2.40 -2.12 -13.34
C SER A 112 1.58 -1.64 -12.14
N ILE A 113 0.61 -0.77 -12.42
CA ILE A 113 -0.36 -0.28 -11.44
C ILE A 113 -1.73 -0.82 -11.83
N GLU A 114 -2.31 -1.62 -10.94
CA GLU A 114 -3.57 -2.32 -11.16
C GLU A 114 -4.66 -1.74 -10.26
N LEU A 115 -5.69 -1.18 -10.90
CA LEU A 115 -6.84 -0.61 -10.21
C LEU A 115 -7.81 -1.70 -9.78
N ILE A 116 -8.16 -1.70 -8.50
CA ILE A 116 -9.17 -2.61 -7.99
C ILE A 116 -10.60 -2.11 -8.32
N ARG A 117 -10.79 -0.81 -8.56
CA ARG A 117 -12.08 -0.18 -8.94
C ARG A 117 -11.94 1.16 -9.68
#